data_AF-A0A816F3Q0-F1
#
_entry.id   AF-A0A816F3Q0-F1
#
_cell.length_a   1.000
_cell.length_b   1.000
_cell.length_c   1.000
_cell.angle_alpha   90.00
_cell.angle_beta   90.00
_cell.angle_gamma   90.00
#
_symmetry.space_group_name_H-M   'P 1'
#
loop_
_entity.id
_entity.type
_entity.pdbx_description
1 polymer ?
#
loop_
_entity_poly.entity_id
_entity_poly.type
_entity_poly.pdbx_seq_one_letter_code
_entity_poly.pdbx_strand_id
1 'polypeptide(L)'
;NDEQRSARLTSIKHHAHEVRSLQNREERDARLTSMKQHAQETRTQQSQEIQEAQLLQTSECRRKRNLKKKNNKSLVAWPQRISDEIKKKCLQNFVEQVSMSKISESTCCICHIRSPTCKMKQTTVSKIPNISLLKSHEKLYEIIQRTISPVSYIATHDDTNANAGRDVSERVGNDRDSTNVYYEDALLYRTGLHVNDRLQDSSK
;
A
#
# COMPACT_ATOMS: atom_id res chain seq x y z
N ASN A 1 35.66 -36.87 -28.36
CA ASN A 1 36.15 -35.93 -27.32
C ASN A 1 34.95 -35.20 -26.74
N ASP A 2 34.41 -35.70 -25.63
CA ASP A 2 33.16 -35.19 -25.03
C ASP A 2 33.36 -33.83 -24.33
N GLU A 3 34.58 -33.53 -23.91
CA GLU A 3 34.94 -32.28 -23.25
C GLU A 3 34.96 -31.08 -24.22
N GLN A 4 35.49 -31.28 -25.43
CA GLN A 4 35.38 -30.28 -26.50
C GLN A 4 33.93 -30.05 -26.92
N ARG A 5 33.11 -31.10 -26.93
CA ARG A 5 31.68 -31.01 -27.25
C ARG A 5 30.93 -30.23 -26.17
N SER A 6 31.20 -30.50 -24.89
CA SER A 6 30.54 -29.81 -23.77
C SER A 6 30.91 -28.33 -23.75
N ALA A 7 32.19 -27.99 -23.93
CA ALA A 7 32.68 -26.61 -24.02
C ALA A 7 32.05 -25.83 -25.20
N ARG A 8 31.89 -26.48 -26.36
CA ARG A 8 31.20 -25.85 -27.50
C ARG A 8 29.73 -25.59 -27.20
N LEU A 9 29.03 -26.53 -26.56
CA LEU A 9 27.62 -26.37 -26.22
C LEU A 9 27.38 -25.31 -25.15
N THR A 10 28.28 -25.16 -24.18
CA THR A 10 28.18 -24.10 -23.17
C THR A 10 28.42 -22.73 -23.79
N SER A 11 29.41 -22.61 -24.68
CA SER A 11 29.65 -21.38 -25.46
C SER A 11 28.43 -20.96 -26.30
N ILE A 12 27.82 -21.90 -27.03
CA ILE A 12 26.60 -21.62 -27.82
C ILE A 12 25.45 -21.16 -26.91
N LYS A 13 25.27 -21.80 -25.76
CA LYS A 13 24.22 -21.40 -24.79
C LYS A 13 24.47 -20.00 -24.25
N HIS A 14 25.72 -19.67 -23.93
CA HIS A 14 26.10 -18.36 -23.42
C HIS A 14 25.83 -17.28 -24.45
N HIS A 15 26.31 -17.47 -25.68
CA HIS A 15 26.09 -16.53 -26.77
C HIS A 15 24.59 -16.34 -27.06
N ALA A 16 23.80 -17.42 -27.10
CA ALA A 16 22.35 -17.32 -27.28
C ALA A 16 21.65 -16.62 -26.10
N HIS A 17 22.23 -16.62 -24.90
CA HIS A 17 21.71 -15.88 -23.76
C HIS A 17 22.02 -14.38 -23.88
N GLU A 18 23.26 -14.03 -24.24
CA GLU A 18 23.68 -12.64 -24.49
C GLU A 18 22.82 -11.98 -25.57
N VAL A 19 22.68 -12.64 -26.74
CA VAL A 19 21.84 -12.13 -27.83
C VAL A 19 20.40 -11.89 -27.35
N ARG A 20 19.82 -12.82 -26.57
CA ARG A 20 18.47 -12.66 -26.00
C ARG A 20 18.35 -11.50 -25.01
N SER A 21 19.40 -11.18 -24.28
CA SER A 21 19.40 -10.10 -23.28
C SER A 21 19.45 -8.71 -23.91
N LEU A 22 20.00 -8.62 -25.12
CA LEU A 22 20.12 -7.38 -25.89
C LEU A 22 18.93 -7.15 -26.84
N GLN A 23 18.02 -8.11 -26.96
CA GLN A 23 16.85 -8.00 -27.85
C GLN A 23 15.89 -6.90 -27.39
N ASN A 24 15.46 -6.08 -28.35
CA ASN A 24 14.35 -5.16 -28.13
C ASN A 24 13.00 -5.92 -28.17
N ARG A 25 11.91 -5.21 -27.86
CA ARG A 25 10.57 -5.81 -27.79
C ARG A 25 10.10 -6.38 -29.13
N GLU A 26 10.35 -5.67 -30.22
CA GLU A 26 9.91 -6.07 -31.57
C GLU A 26 10.63 -7.33 -32.05
N GLU A 27 11.95 -7.41 -31.85
CA GLU A 27 12.75 -8.60 -32.17
C GLU A 27 12.33 -9.81 -31.34
N ARG A 28 11.99 -9.60 -30.07
CA ARG A 28 11.45 -10.64 -29.20
C ARG A 28 10.12 -11.15 -29.71
N ASP A 29 9.20 -10.25 -30.07
CA ASP A 29 7.86 -10.58 -30.52
C ASP A 29 7.87 -11.25 -31.90
N ALA A 30 8.72 -10.79 -32.82
CA ALA A 30 8.95 -11.42 -34.12
C ALA A 30 9.47 -12.86 -33.96
N ARG A 31 10.46 -13.08 -33.09
CA ARG A 31 10.98 -14.43 -32.80
C ARG A 31 9.92 -15.33 -32.20
N LEU A 32 9.16 -14.85 -31.22
CA LEU A 32 8.09 -15.65 -30.59
C LEU A 32 6.98 -16.00 -31.60
N THR A 33 6.68 -15.09 -32.52
CA THR A 33 5.68 -15.30 -33.58
C THR A 33 6.17 -16.33 -34.59
N SER A 34 7.42 -16.22 -35.05
CA SER A 34 8.05 -17.21 -35.92
C SER A 34 8.10 -18.60 -35.26
N MET A 35 8.44 -18.67 -33.97
CA MET A 35 8.41 -19.94 -33.22
C MET A 35 6.99 -20.55 -33.15
N LYS A 36 5.95 -19.73 -32.99
CA LYS A 36 4.56 -20.20 -32.97
C LYS A 36 4.14 -20.73 -34.35
N GLN A 37 4.47 -20.01 -35.42
CA GLN A 37 4.17 -20.41 -36.80
C GLN A 37 4.83 -21.74 -37.14
N HIS A 38 6.14 -21.87 -36.90
CA HIS A 38 6.85 -23.13 -37.10
C HIS A 38 6.24 -24.27 -36.27
N ALA A 39 5.89 -24.02 -35.00
CA ALA A 39 5.27 -25.04 -34.17
C ALA A 39 3.88 -25.47 -34.69
N GLN A 40 3.12 -24.54 -35.26
CA GLN A 40 1.82 -24.81 -35.87
C GLN A 40 1.99 -25.64 -37.14
N GLU A 41 2.90 -25.26 -38.04
CA GLU A 41 3.22 -26.00 -39.27
C GLU A 41 3.65 -27.44 -38.95
N THR A 42 4.54 -27.60 -37.96
CA THR A 42 5.00 -28.91 -37.52
C THR A 42 3.84 -29.77 -36.99
N ARG A 43 2.87 -29.19 -36.27
CA ARG A 43 1.69 -29.91 -35.79
C ARG A 43 0.76 -30.32 -36.92
N THR A 44 0.57 -29.46 -37.92
CA THR A 44 -0.30 -29.76 -39.06
C THR A 44 0.26 -30.83 -39.99
N GLN A 45 1.59 -31.00 -39.99
CA GLN A 45 2.29 -32.01 -40.81
C GLN A 45 2.60 -33.30 -40.04
N GLN A 46 2.25 -33.38 -38.75
CA GLN A 46 2.51 -34.57 -37.94
C GLN A 46 1.51 -35.69 -38.23
N SER A 47 2.03 -36.91 -38.36
CA SER A 47 1.21 -38.14 -38.35
C SER A 47 0.49 -38.29 -37.01
N GLN A 48 -0.70 -38.91 -37.06
CA GLN A 48 -1.48 -39.26 -35.86
C GLN A 48 -0.67 -40.10 -34.87
N GLU A 49 0.17 -41.03 -35.35
CA GLU A 49 1.02 -41.87 -34.49
C GLU A 49 2.05 -41.05 -33.69
N ILE A 50 2.62 -40.02 -34.31
CA ILE A 50 3.58 -39.11 -33.64
C ILE A 50 2.85 -38.25 -32.60
N GLN A 51 1.64 -37.81 -32.92
CA GLN A 51 0.81 -37.02 -32.02
C GLN A 51 0.40 -37.83 -30.78
N GLU A 52 -0.01 -39.08 -30.97
CA GLU A 52 -0.34 -40.01 -29.88
C GLU A 52 0.88 -40.32 -29.01
N ALA A 53 2.04 -40.59 -29.63
CA ALA A 53 3.29 -40.82 -28.90
C ALA A 53 3.68 -39.62 -28.03
N GLN A 54 3.53 -38.38 -28.53
CA GLN A 54 3.79 -37.15 -27.76
C GLN A 54 2.81 -36.96 -26.60
N LEU A 55 1.52 -37.28 -26.81
CA LEU A 55 0.51 -37.21 -25.76
C LEU A 55 0.81 -38.22 -24.64
N LEU A 56 1.14 -39.46 -25.00
CA LEU A 56 1.56 -40.49 -24.07
C LEU A 56 2.80 -40.06 -23.29
N GLN A 57 3.86 -39.61 -23.98
CA GLN A 57 5.09 -39.14 -23.34
C GLN A 57 4.85 -37.95 -22.39
N THR A 58 3.96 -37.02 -22.76
CA THR A 58 3.58 -35.88 -21.92
C THR A 58 2.83 -36.34 -20.68
N SER A 59 1.89 -37.28 -20.84
CA SER A 59 1.13 -37.86 -19.74
C SER A 59 2.03 -38.60 -18.75
N GLU A 60 3.01 -39.35 -19.26
CA GLU A 60 3.99 -40.07 -18.43
C GLU A 60 4.93 -39.11 -17.69
N CYS A 61 5.42 -38.07 -18.36
CA CYS A 61 6.22 -37.03 -17.73
C CYS A 61 5.46 -36.35 -16.60
N ARG A 62 4.17 -36.03 -16.82
CA ARG A 62 3.29 -35.48 -15.78
C ARG A 62 3.11 -36.46 -14.64
N ARG A 63 2.86 -37.74 -14.93
CA ARG A 63 2.73 -38.81 -13.93
C ARG A 63 3.99 -38.90 -13.07
N LYS A 64 5.17 -39.02 -13.69
CA LYS A 64 6.48 -39.07 -13.01
C LYS A 64 6.73 -37.83 -12.13
N ARG A 65 6.39 -36.62 -12.60
CA ARG A 65 6.47 -35.39 -11.80
C ARG A 65 5.53 -35.41 -10.60
N ASN A 66 4.31 -35.89 -10.76
CA ASN A 66 3.34 -35.98 -9.68
C ASN A 66 3.75 -37.02 -8.62
N LEU A 67 4.33 -38.15 -9.03
CA LEU A 67 4.94 -39.13 -8.12
C LEU A 67 6.11 -38.51 -7.34
N LYS A 68 7.01 -37.78 -8.01
CA LYS A 68 8.08 -37.05 -7.33
C LYS A 68 7.56 -35.99 -6.35
N LYS A 69 6.48 -35.26 -6.70
CA LYS A 69 5.84 -34.31 -5.78
C LYS A 69 5.19 -34.99 -4.56
N LYS A 70 4.63 -36.20 -4.73
CA LYS A 70 4.12 -36.99 -3.60
C LYS A 70 5.26 -37.46 -2.69
N ASN A 71 6.39 -37.88 -3.26
CA ASN A 71 7.56 -38.32 -2.49
C ASN A 71 8.34 -37.14 -1.88
N ASN A 72 8.34 -35.97 -2.52
CA ASN A 72 8.91 -34.72 -2.00
C ASN A 72 7.85 -33.82 -1.37
N LYS A 73 6.78 -34.37 -0.77
CA LYS A 73 6.07 -33.63 0.28
C LYS A 73 7.04 -33.48 1.44
N SER A 74 7.93 -32.51 1.30
CA SER A 74 8.69 -31.97 2.42
C SER A 74 7.68 -31.72 3.52
N LEU A 75 7.93 -32.33 4.68
CA LEU A 75 7.24 -32.07 5.93
C LEU A 75 7.58 -30.66 6.42
N VAL A 76 7.50 -29.64 5.54
CA VAL A 76 7.37 -28.26 5.99
C VAL A 76 6.00 -28.22 6.62
N ALA A 77 5.96 -28.53 7.91
CA ALA A 77 4.81 -28.31 8.75
C ALA A 77 4.48 -26.83 8.60
N TRP A 78 3.35 -26.56 7.96
CA TRP A 78 2.81 -25.21 7.95
C TRP A 78 2.73 -24.73 9.41
N PRO A 79 3.09 -23.46 9.69
CA PRO A 79 2.95 -22.92 11.03
C PRO A 79 1.57 -23.23 11.56
N GLN A 80 1.52 -23.73 12.79
CA GLN A 80 0.27 -24.08 13.42
C GLN A 80 -0.67 -22.86 13.40
N ARG A 81 -1.94 -23.11 13.11
CA ARG A 81 -2.97 -22.05 13.12
C ARG A 81 -2.91 -21.31 14.45
N ILE A 82 -2.74 -19.99 14.38
CA ILE A 82 -2.78 -19.11 15.56
C ILE A 82 -4.16 -19.27 16.22
N SER A 83 -4.17 -19.52 17.52
CA SER A 83 -5.40 -19.67 18.29
C SER A 83 -6.21 -18.37 18.27
N ASP A 84 -7.53 -18.49 18.37
CA ASP A 84 -8.41 -17.32 18.27
C ASP A 84 -8.30 -16.44 19.53
N GLU A 85 -7.88 -16.99 20.67
CA GLU A 85 -7.55 -16.25 21.89
C GLU A 85 -6.35 -15.31 21.69
N ILE A 86 -5.30 -15.79 21.01
CA ILE A 86 -4.11 -14.96 20.74
C ILE A 86 -4.49 -13.79 19.83
N LYS A 87 -5.27 -14.05 18.78
CA LYS A 87 -5.74 -12.99 17.87
C LYS A 87 -6.57 -11.95 18.61
N LYS A 88 -7.50 -12.39 19.47
CA LYS A 88 -8.34 -11.50 20.28
C LYS A 88 -7.50 -10.62 21.21
N LYS A 89 -6.53 -11.20 21.92
CA LYS A 89 -5.62 -10.45 22.80
C LYS A 89 -4.77 -9.44 22.03
N CYS A 90 -4.16 -9.85 20.91
CA CYS A 90 -3.37 -8.95 20.08
C CYS A 90 -4.20 -7.78 19.55
N LEU A 91 -5.41 -8.05 19.07
CA LEU A 91 -6.32 -7.02 18.58
C LEU A 91 -6.75 -6.08 19.71
N GLN A 92 -7.09 -6.60 20.87
CA GLN A 92 -7.48 -5.80 22.03
C GLN A 92 -6.33 -4.88 22.47
N ASN A 93 -5.11 -5.40 22.58
CA ASN A 93 -3.93 -4.61 22.91
C ASN A 93 -3.66 -3.52 21.87
N PHE A 94 -3.80 -3.84 20.59
CA PHE A 94 -3.65 -2.88 19.51
C PHE A 94 -4.67 -1.75 19.63
N VAL A 95 -5.96 -2.08 19.73
CA VAL A 95 -7.06 -1.11 19.90
C VAL A 95 -6.83 -0.23 21.12
N GLU A 96 -6.37 -0.81 22.23
CA GLU A 96 -6.09 -0.06 23.44
C GLU A 96 -4.92 0.92 23.25
N GLN A 97 -3.84 0.50 22.57
CA GLN A 97 -2.67 1.34 22.29
C GLN A 97 -2.97 2.49 21.32
N VAL A 98 -3.86 2.28 20.36
CA VAL A 98 -4.26 3.32 19.38
C VAL A 98 -5.47 4.13 19.84
N SER A 99 -6.07 3.78 20.98
CA SER A 99 -7.21 4.52 21.53
C SER A 99 -6.80 5.94 21.88
N MET A 100 -7.65 6.92 21.49
CA MET A 100 -7.49 8.33 21.84
C MET A 100 -7.31 8.57 23.34
N SER A 101 -7.81 7.68 24.20
CA SER A 101 -7.59 7.76 25.65
C SER A 101 -6.14 7.50 26.08
N LYS A 102 -5.39 6.67 25.35
CA LYS A 102 -3.96 6.41 25.63
C LYS A 102 -3.02 7.35 24.88
N ILE A 103 -3.40 7.78 23.67
CA ILE A 103 -2.59 8.69 22.85
C ILE A 103 -2.92 10.17 23.08
N SER A 104 -3.97 10.50 23.82
CA SER A 104 -4.27 11.90 24.15
C SER A 104 -3.12 12.50 24.94
N GLU A 105 -2.53 13.55 24.39
CA GLU A 105 -1.60 14.42 25.07
C GLU A 105 -2.33 15.65 25.58
N SER A 106 -2.05 16.04 26.82
CA SER A 106 -2.43 17.34 27.36
C SER A 106 -1.20 18.22 27.48
N THR A 107 -1.39 19.52 27.25
CA THR A 107 -0.32 20.52 27.38
C THR A 107 -0.48 21.23 28.71
N CYS A 108 0.59 21.27 29.52
CA CYS A 108 0.57 22.06 30.74
C CYS A 108 0.46 23.55 30.41
N CYS A 109 -0.54 24.25 30.94
CA CYS A 109 -0.71 25.68 30.70
C CYS A 109 0.41 26.54 31.32
N ILE A 110 1.11 26.03 32.33
CA ILE A 110 2.18 26.76 33.03
C ILE A 110 3.53 26.58 32.32
N CYS A 111 3.95 25.34 32.04
CA CYS A 111 5.27 25.06 31.46
C CYS A 111 5.23 24.70 29.97
N HIS A 112 4.06 24.63 29.34
CA HIS A 112 3.88 24.28 27.93
C HIS A 112 4.42 22.90 27.51
N ILE A 113 4.72 22.02 28.48
CA ILE A 113 5.17 20.65 28.23
C ILE A 113 3.95 19.80 27.87
N ARG A 114 4.06 19.05 26.76
CA ARG A 114 3.10 18.01 26.38
C ARG A 114 3.36 16.74 27.17
N SER A 115 2.31 16.13 27.70
CA SER A 115 2.43 14.88 28.43
C SER A 115 1.18 14.03 28.21
N PRO A 116 1.29 12.69 28.22
CA PRO A 116 0.12 11.82 28.18
C PRO A 116 -0.84 12.21 29.30
N THR A 117 -2.13 12.35 28.98
CA THR A 117 -3.17 12.74 29.94
C THR A 117 -3.19 11.84 31.18
N CYS A 118 -2.84 10.55 31.02
CA CYS A 118 -2.77 9.58 32.12
C CYS A 118 -1.68 9.87 33.17
N LYS A 119 -0.71 10.75 32.87
CA LYS A 119 0.39 11.12 33.79
C LYS A 119 0.21 12.49 34.44
N MET A 120 -0.77 13.29 34.01
CA MET A 120 -0.98 14.62 34.57
C MET A 120 -1.90 14.54 35.79
N LYS A 121 -1.35 14.83 36.99
CA LYS A 121 -2.14 15.00 38.20
C LYS A 121 -2.72 16.42 38.20
N GLN A 122 -4.04 16.54 38.10
CA GLN A 122 -4.72 17.82 38.28
C GLN A 122 -4.49 18.28 39.73
N THR A 123 -3.91 19.47 39.89
CA THR A 123 -3.65 20.08 41.19
C THR A 123 -4.40 21.40 41.24
N THR A 124 -5.08 21.67 42.35
CA THR A 124 -5.75 22.95 42.56
C THR A 124 -4.70 24.06 42.65
N VAL A 125 -4.99 25.21 42.04
CA VAL A 125 -4.10 26.38 41.99
C VAL A 125 -3.62 26.79 43.39
N SER A 126 -4.47 26.63 44.41
CA SER A 126 -4.16 26.86 45.84
C SER A 126 -3.03 26.00 46.42
N LYS A 127 -2.70 24.86 45.80
CA LYS A 127 -1.63 23.96 46.25
C LYS A 127 -0.28 24.24 45.59
N ILE A 128 -0.21 25.22 44.68
CA ILE A 128 1.06 25.60 44.03
C ILE A 128 1.90 26.39 45.05
N PRO A 129 3.11 25.91 45.41
CA PRO A 129 4.00 26.65 46.30
C PRO A 129 4.30 28.03 45.72
N ASN A 130 4.34 29.05 46.57
CA ASN A 130 4.69 30.42 46.18
C ASN A 130 3.76 31.02 45.10
N ILE A 131 2.48 30.64 45.07
CA ILE A 131 1.51 31.26 44.16
C ILE A 131 1.44 32.79 44.29
N SER A 132 1.69 33.33 45.48
CA SER A 132 1.77 34.78 45.72
C SER A 132 2.91 35.48 44.94
N LEU A 133 3.92 34.73 44.47
CA LEU A 133 4.99 35.23 43.62
C LEU A 133 4.61 35.20 42.13
N LEU A 134 3.62 34.39 41.74
CA LEU A 134 3.05 34.37 40.39
C LEU A 134 2.11 35.59 40.23
N LYS A 135 2.68 36.78 40.20
CA LYS A 135 1.95 37.99 39.81
C LYS A 135 1.81 38.00 38.29
N SER A 136 0.59 38.20 37.80
CA SER A 136 0.41 38.51 36.37
C SER A 136 1.16 39.80 36.06
N HIS A 137 1.88 39.81 34.95
CA HIS A 137 2.51 41.03 34.44
C HIS A 137 1.42 42.09 34.23
N GLU A 138 1.67 43.35 34.61
CA GLU A 138 0.67 44.43 34.63
C GLU A 138 -0.07 44.58 33.29
N LYS A 139 0.67 44.52 32.18
CA LYS A 139 0.12 44.46 30.81
C LYS A 139 -0.87 43.32 30.57
N LEU A 140 -0.63 42.12 31.10
CA LEU A 140 -1.55 41.00 30.98
C LEU A 140 -2.77 41.18 31.88
N TYR A 141 -2.59 41.79 33.06
CA TYR A 141 -3.70 42.13 33.95
C TYR A 141 -4.67 43.12 33.29
N GLU A 142 -4.15 44.16 32.62
CA GLU A 142 -4.97 45.11 31.86
C GLU A 142 -5.77 44.44 30.73
N ILE A 143 -5.15 43.53 29.97
CA ILE A 143 -5.81 42.80 28.88
C ILE A 143 -6.90 41.86 29.43
N ILE A 144 -6.62 41.16 30.53
CA ILE A 144 -7.58 40.27 31.18
C ILE A 144 -8.76 41.09 31.74
N GLN A 145 -8.51 42.24 32.36
CA GLN A 145 -9.57 43.13 32.85
C GLN A 145 -10.44 43.69 31.71
N ARG A 146 -9.82 44.07 30.58
CA ARG A 146 -10.54 44.53 29.39
C ARG A 146 -11.42 43.44 28.76
N THR A 147 -11.03 42.18 28.88
CA THR A 147 -11.78 41.04 28.31
C THR A 147 -12.84 40.48 29.25
N ILE A 148 -12.69 40.66 30.56
CA ILE A 148 -13.65 40.18 31.57
C ILE A 148 -14.74 41.23 31.88
N SER A 149 -14.48 42.52 31.66
CA SER A 149 -15.50 43.58 31.83
C SER A 149 -16.57 43.49 30.72
N PRO A 150 -17.81 43.09 31.01
CA PRO A 150 -18.87 43.13 30.02
C PRO A 150 -19.46 44.53 30.07
N VAL A 151 -19.02 45.46 29.21
CA VAL A 151 -19.80 46.59 28.67
C VAL A 151 -18.95 47.47 27.73
N SER A 152 -19.50 47.63 26.51
CA SER A 152 -19.27 48.63 25.45
C SER A 152 -17.88 48.77 24.82
N TYR A 153 -17.68 48.07 23.70
CA TYR A 153 -17.06 48.69 22.53
C TYR A 153 -18.05 48.61 21.36
N ILE A 154 -18.94 49.60 21.29
CA ILE A 154 -19.58 49.95 20.01
C ILE A 154 -18.48 50.65 19.22
N ALA A 155 -18.07 50.02 18.12
CA ALA A 155 -17.24 50.66 17.12
C ALA A 155 -18.04 51.84 16.53
N THR A 156 -17.52 53.05 16.70
CA THR A 156 -17.83 54.18 15.81
C THR A 156 -16.52 54.86 15.46
N HIS A 157 -15.99 54.54 14.29
CA HIS A 157 -15.24 55.47 13.46
C HIS A 157 -15.37 55.00 12.01
N ASP A 158 -16.52 55.32 11.42
CA ASP A 158 -16.61 55.66 10.00
C ASP A 158 -16.25 57.15 9.89
N ASP A 159 -15.27 57.49 9.04
CA ASP A 159 -15.58 58.07 7.73
C ASP A 159 -14.35 58.61 6.99
N THR A 160 -14.18 58.06 5.78
CA THR A 160 -13.79 58.72 4.52
C THR A 160 -12.37 59.29 4.33
N ASN A 161 -11.64 58.67 3.39
CA ASN A 161 -11.12 59.45 2.25
C ASN A 161 -11.16 58.61 0.95
N ALA A 162 -11.67 59.23 -0.10
CA ALA A 162 -11.99 58.67 -1.40
C ALA A 162 -10.82 58.81 -2.40
N ASN A 163 -10.99 58.19 -3.58
CA ASN A 163 -10.16 58.18 -4.80
C ASN A 163 -9.07 57.08 -4.84
N ALA A 164 -8.89 56.29 -5.89
CA ALA A 164 -9.43 56.32 -7.24
C ALA A 164 -9.37 54.90 -7.85
N GLY A 165 -10.33 54.58 -8.72
CA GLY A 165 -10.23 53.40 -9.59
C GLY A 165 -9.19 53.58 -10.69
N ARG A 166 -8.52 52.50 -11.05
CA ARG A 166 -8.16 52.15 -12.43
C ARG A 166 -7.71 50.69 -12.52
N ASP A 167 -8.31 50.00 -13.48
CA ASP A 167 -7.79 48.84 -14.19
C ASP A 167 -6.29 48.98 -14.52
N VAL A 168 -5.57 47.85 -14.52
CA VAL A 168 -4.98 47.24 -15.73
C VAL A 168 -4.14 46.03 -15.31
N SER A 169 -4.51 44.88 -15.89
CA SER A 169 -3.69 43.79 -16.42
C SER A 169 -2.17 43.77 -16.18
N GLU A 170 -1.69 42.53 -16.13
CA GLU A 170 -0.40 41.99 -16.60
C GLU A 170 0.58 41.42 -15.56
N ARG A 171 0.87 40.13 -15.84
CA ARG A 171 2.12 39.36 -15.68
C ARG A 171 2.31 38.62 -14.36
N VAL A 172 2.17 37.29 -14.34
CA VAL A 172 3.00 36.21 -14.98
C VAL A 172 4.26 35.90 -14.18
N GLY A 173 4.40 34.62 -13.84
CA GLY A 173 5.58 33.96 -13.27
C GLY A 173 5.16 32.98 -12.17
N ASN A 174 4.69 31.77 -12.48
CA ASN A 174 5.50 30.53 -12.58
C ASN A 174 6.49 30.41 -11.40
N ASP A 175 6.35 29.44 -10.50
CA ASP A 175 6.78 28.07 -10.81
C ASP A 175 5.85 26.95 -10.34
N ARG A 176 5.66 26.03 -11.28
CA ARG A 176 5.13 24.67 -11.12
C ARG A 176 6.30 23.74 -10.78
N ASP A 177 6.06 22.83 -9.84
CA ASP A 177 6.36 21.40 -10.01
C ASP A 177 5.41 20.65 -9.06
N SER A 178 4.23 20.25 -9.53
CA SER A 178 3.94 18.99 -10.24
C SER A 178 4.35 17.73 -9.47
N THR A 179 3.41 17.22 -8.68
CA THR A 179 3.13 15.78 -8.67
C THR A 179 1.69 15.55 -8.22
N ASN A 180 0.80 15.48 -9.21
CA ASN A 180 -0.54 14.94 -9.09
C ASN A 180 -0.56 13.65 -9.93
N VAL A 181 -0.72 12.49 -9.30
CA VAL A 181 -0.97 11.22 -9.99
C VAL A 181 -2.11 10.50 -9.25
N TYR A 182 -3.28 10.59 -9.86
CA TYR A 182 -4.35 9.60 -9.97
C TYR A 182 -4.67 8.71 -8.75
N TYR A 183 -5.77 9.06 -8.08
CA TYR A 183 -6.74 8.06 -7.59
C TYR A 183 -7.69 7.75 -8.76
N GLU A 184 -7.82 6.47 -9.11
CA GLU A 184 -9.00 5.78 -9.68
C GLU A 184 -8.50 4.41 -10.18
N ASP A 185 -8.79 3.35 -9.42
CA ASP A 185 -9.01 1.96 -9.90
C ASP A 185 -8.91 0.95 -8.75
N ALA A 186 -9.96 0.87 -7.93
CA ALA A 186 -10.16 -0.27 -7.02
C ALA A 186 -11.64 -0.46 -6.67
N LEU A 187 -12.51 -0.56 -7.66
CA LEU A 187 -13.90 -1.00 -7.47
C LEU A 187 -14.33 -2.04 -8.52
N LEU A 188 -13.64 -3.18 -8.55
CA LEU A 188 -14.16 -4.39 -9.17
C LEU A 188 -13.62 -5.60 -8.41
N TYR A 189 -14.31 -6.03 -7.35
CA TYR A 189 -14.45 -7.44 -6.94
C TYR A 189 -15.49 -7.51 -5.82
N ARG A 190 -16.77 -7.50 -6.21
CA ARG A 190 -17.89 -7.92 -5.36
C ARG A 190 -18.50 -9.18 -5.98
N THR A 191 -18.88 -10.09 -5.10
CA THR A 191 -19.68 -11.33 -5.28
C THR A 191 -18.96 -12.56 -5.85
N GLY A 192 -18.33 -13.31 -4.94
CA GLY A 192 -18.45 -14.77 -4.96
C GLY A 192 -19.81 -15.15 -4.40
N LEU A 193 -20.60 -15.89 -5.18
CA LEU A 193 -21.70 -16.71 -4.68
C LEU A 193 -21.49 -18.14 -5.18
N HIS A 194 -21.25 -19.02 -4.22
CA HIS A 194 -21.50 -20.44 -4.33
C HIS A 194 -22.99 -20.65 -4.60
N VAL A 195 -23.31 -21.46 -5.62
CA VAL A 195 -24.52 -22.29 -5.62
C VAL A 195 -24.12 -23.67 -6.13
N ASN A 196 -24.07 -24.63 -5.20
CA ASN A 196 -24.25 -26.04 -5.50
C ASN A 196 -25.75 -26.28 -5.61
N ASP A 197 -26.20 -26.97 -6.66
CA ASP A 197 -27.37 -27.87 -6.70
C ASP A 197 -27.29 -28.61 -8.04
N ARG A 198 -26.83 -29.87 -8.12
CA ARG A 198 -27.60 -31.13 -7.95
C ARG A 198 -29.00 -31.11 -8.58
N LEU A 199 -29.10 -31.77 -9.75
CA LEU A 199 -30.24 -32.54 -10.30
C LEU A 199 -29.63 -33.28 -11.51
N GLN A 200 -29.15 -34.53 -11.41
CA GLN A 200 -29.86 -35.80 -11.34
C GLN A 200 -31.01 -35.97 -12.35
N ASP A 201 -30.80 -36.94 -13.25
CA ASP A 201 -31.74 -37.72 -14.05
C ASP A 201 -32.74 -37.03 -14.97
N SER A 202 -32.60 -37.32 -16.27
CA SER A 202 -33.58 -38.18 -16.95
C SER A 202 -33.05 -38.69 -18.30
N SER A 203 -32.89 -40.01 -18.37
CA SER A 203 -32.94 -40.79 -19.60
C SER A 203 -34.29 -40.62 -20.28
N LYS A 204 -34.29 -40.33 -21.59
CA LYS A 204 -34.91 -41.11 -22.67
C LYS A 204 -34.79 -40.35 -23.99
#